data_AF-A0A166TUM5-F1
#
_entry.id   AF-A0A166TUM5-F1
#
_cell.length_a   1.000
_cell.length_b   1.000
_cell.length_c   1.000
_cell.angle_alpha   90.00
_cell.angle_beta   90.00
_cell.angle_gamma   90.00
#
_symmetry.space_group_name_H-M   'P 1'
#
loop_
_entity.id
_entity.type
_entity.pdbx_description
1 polymer ?
#
loop_
_entity_poly.entity_id
_entity_poly.type
_entity_poly.pdbx_seq_one_letter_code
_entity_poly.pdbx_strand_id
1 'polypeptide(L)'
;MSTKSPTELESDEKAQKRAQWEQFGFRLEAPGQVDVTNESHENPAEHQYVVTLDDVTGEAMACTCPHHVHRSAFCKHMTAVENATDDGTLTAFPSDDETDEDDTESAECDCDGLNGFPCWPCVRTGRKELPN
;
A
#
# COMPACT_ATOMS: atom_id res chain seq x y z
N MET A 1 -1.49 4.66 24.64
CA MET A 1 -1.17 6.10 24.70
C MET A 1 0.34 6.26 24.53
N SER A 2 0.80 6.36 23.28
CA SER A 2 2.23 6.45 22.96
C SER A 2 2.78 7.80 23.41
N THR A 3 3.69 7.77 24.37
CA THR A 3 4.40 8.95 24.88
C THR A 3 5.56 9.29 23.95
N LYS A 4 5.29 9.96 22.83
CA LYS A 4 6.35 10.62 22.03
C LYS A 4 6.89 11.81 22.85
N SER A 5 8.20 12.00 22.87
CA SER A 5 8.84 13.15 23.51
C SER A 5 8.55 14.44 22.74
N PRO A 6 8.56 15.63 23.39
CA PRO A 6 8.21 16.89 22.74
C PRO A 6 9.08 17.21 21.50
N THR A 7 10.35 16.80 21.49
CA THR A 7 11.26 16.96 20.35
C THR A 7 10.92 16.05 19.16
N GLU A 8 10.33 14.87 19.42
CA GLU A 8 9.87 13.96 18.37
C GLU A 8 8.61 14.53 17.69
N LEU A 9 7.70 15.13 18.47
CA LEU A 9 6.49 15.80 17.97
C LEU A 9 6.81 16.99 17.05
N GLU A 10 7.71 17.90 17.46
CA GLU A 10 8.08 19.05 16.61
C GLU A 10 8.74 18.61 15.28
N SER A 11 9.49 17.51 15.31
CA SER A 11 10.12 16.94 14.11
C SER A 11 9.09 16.32 13.16
N ASP A 12 8.06 15.68 13.72
CA ASP A 12 6.91 15.09 13.04
C ASP A 12 6.07 16.17 12.34
N GLU A 13 5.74 17.27 13.04
CA GLU A 13 5.00 18.41 12.48
C GLU A 13 5.73 19.08 11.30
N LYS A 14 7.05 19.19 11.39
CA LYS A 14 7.87 19.74 10.31
C LYS A 14 7.95 18.79 9.12
N ALA A 15 8.04 17.48 9.37
CA ALA A 15 7.99 16.46 8.33
C ALA A 15 6.64 16.50 7.60
N GLN A 16 5.53 16.65 8.35
CA GLN A 16 4.18 16.71 7.80
C GLN A 16 3.93 17.96 6.96
N LYS A 17 4.37 19.14 7.42
CA LYS A 17 4.29 20.38 6.61
C LYS A 17 5.05 20.25 5.29
N ARG A 18 6.23 19.63 5.32
CA ARG A 18 7.02 19.40 4.11
C ARG A 18 6.38 18.36 3.19
N ALA A 19 5.82 17.29 3.74
CA ALA A 19 5.07 16.30 2.99
C ALA A 19 3.86 16.92 2.27
N GLN A 20 3.18 17.90 2.89
CA GLN A 20 2.06 18.61 2.27
C GLN A 20 2.47 19.62 1.19
N TRP A 21 3.62 20.28 1.32
CA TRP A 21 4.05 21.32 0.37
C TRP A 21 4.89 20.82 -0.80
N GLU A 22 5.56 19.68 -0.66
CA GLU A 22 6.40 19.09 -1.70
C GLU A 22 5.59 18.05 -2.51
N GLN A 23 5.77 18.05 -3.82
CA GLN A 23 5.26 17.02 -4.73
C GLN A 23 6.12 15.77 -4.62
N PHE A 24 5.48 14.63 -4.33
CA PHE A 24 6.10 13.31 -4.27
C PHE A 24 5.46 12.39 -5.31
N GLY A 25 6.31 11.72 -6.08
CA GLY A 25 5.91 10.59 -6.90
C GLY A 25 6.07 9.29 -6.12
N PHE A 26 5.09 8.39 -6.23
CA PHE A 26 5.11 7.09 -5.57
C PHE A 26 5.08 5.96 -6.60
N ARG A 27 5.83 4.89 -6.31
CA ARG A 27 5.84 3.66 -7.10
C ARG A 27 5.92 2.47 -6.17
N LEU A 28 5.10 1.46 -6.41
CA LEU A 28 5.16 0.19 -5.69
C LEU A 28 6.22 -0.70 -6.34
N GLU A 29 7.23 -1.08 -5.56
CA GLU A 29 8.27 -2.03 -6.00
C GLU A 29 7.91 -3.45 -5.54
N ALA A 30 7.32 -3.58 -4.36
CA ALA A 30 6.83 -4.83 -3.79
C ALA A 30 5.71 -4.53 -2.76
N PRO A 31 4.92 -5.54 -2.33
CA PRO A 31 3.94 -5.35 -1.26
C PRO A 31 4.59 -4.79 0.00
N GLY A 32 4.09 -3.65 0.49
CA GLY A 32 4.66 -2.94 1.63
C GLY A 32 5.98 -2.22 1.36
N GLN A 33 6.43 -2.13 0.10
CA GLN A 33 7.64 -1.42 -0.30
C GLN A 33 7.35 -0.38 -1.38
N VAL A 34 7.44 0.89 -0.96
CA VAL A 34 7.11 2.05 -1.79
C VAL A 34 8.38 2.82 -2.11
N ASP A 35 8.68 2.94 -3.39
CA ASP A 35 9.62 3.92 -3.89
C ASP A 35 8.96 5.31 -3.91
N VAL A 36 9.61 6.27 -3.27
CA VAL A 36 9.16 7.64 -3.13
C VAL A 36 10.22 8.57 -3.67
N THR A 37 9.81 9.40 -4.64
CA THR A 37 10.67 10.36 -5.33
C THR A 37 10.20 11.77 -4.98
N ASN A 38 11.09 12.60 -4.45
CA ASN A 38 10.78 14.01 -4.25
C ASN A 38 10.93 14.78 -5.57
N GLU A 39 9.81 15.02 -6.26
CA GLU A 39 9.75 15.72 -7.55
C GLU A 39 9.94 17.23 -7.42
N SER A 40 9.81 17.78 -6.20
CA SER A 40 10.09 19.19 -5.94
C SER A 40 11.59 19.52 -5.90
N HIS A 41 12.46 18.51 -6.01
CA HIS A 41 13.90 18.72 -6.05
C HIS A 41 14.37 18.98 -7.50
N GLU A 42 15.39 19.83 -7.65
CA GLU A 42 16.06 20.11 -8.94
C GLU A 42 16.51 18.84 -9.68
N ASN A 43 16.84 17.80 -8.92
CA ASN A 43 17.33 16.52 -9.43
C ASN A 43 16.55 15.37 -8.76
N PRO A 44 15.36 15.02 -9.28
CA PRO A 44 14.47 14.04 -8.65
C PRO A 44 15.07 12.64 -8.64
N ALA A 45 15.86 12.27 -9.65
CA ALA A 45 16.51 10.97 -9.74
C ALA A 45 17.54 10.69 -8.62
N GLU A 46 18.11 11.73 -8.01
CA GLU A 46 19.01 11.57 -6.84
C GLU A 46 18.25 11.56 -5.51
N HIS A 47 16.93 11.79 -5.55
CA HIS A 47 16.06 11.91 -4.38
C HIS A 47 14.97 10.86 -4.39
N GLN A 48 15.34 9.66 -4.83
CA GLN A 48 14.56 8.46 -4.80
C GLN A 48 14.93 7.63 -3.56
N TYR A 49 13.92 7.30 -2.75
CA TYR A 49 14.09 6.53 -1.53
C TYR A 49 13.04 5.44 -1.45
N VAL A 50 13.31 4.41 -0.66
CA VAL A 50 12.39 3.31 -0.44
C VAL A 50 11.86 3.40 0.99
N VAL A 51 10.54 3.39 1.12
CA VAL A 51 9.81 3.31 2.38
C VAL A 51 9.25 1.90 2.52
N THR A 52 9.49 1.31 3.68
CA THR A 52 8.93 0.01 4.06
C THR A 52 7.79 0.25 5.03
N LEU A 53 6.65 -0.36 4.76
CA LEU A 53 5.44 -0.34 5.57
C LEU A 53 5.29 -1.66 6.33
N ASP A 54 4.65 -1.61 7.49
CA ASP A 54 4.25 -2.79 8.26
C ASP A 54 3.13 -3.54 7.53
N ASP A 55 3.27 -4.86 7.37
CA ASP A 55 2.29 -5.69 6.67
C ASP A 55 0.99 -5.94 7.48
N VAL A 56 1.00 -5.63 8.77
CA VAL A 56 -0.17 -5.81 9.65
C VAL A 56 -0.92 -4.49 9.84
N THR A 57 -0.21 -3.39 10.11
CA THR A 57 -0.82 -2.08 10.38
C THR A 57 -0.88 -1.17 9.17
N GLY A 58 -0.05 -1.41 8.14
CA GLY A 58 0.09 -0.52 6.98
C GLY A 58 0.84 0.78 7.29
N GLU A 59 1.43 0.93 8.48
CA GLU A 59 2.16 2.14 8.90
C GLU A 59 3.61 2.13 8.41
N ALA A 60 4.18 3.32 8.18
CA ALA A 60 5.54 3.42 7.68
C ALA A 60 6.55 3.07 8.79
N MET A 61 7.30 2.00 8.59
CA MET A 61 8.25 1.47 9.58
C MET A 61 9.68 1.97 9.35
N ALA A 62 10.10 2.05 8.09
CA ALA A 62 11.47 2.40 7.74
C ALA A 62 11.56 3.21 6.45
N CYS A 63 12.63 3.99 6.31
CA CYS A 63 12.95 4.69 5.07
C CYS A 63 14.46 4.66 4.80
N THR A 64 14.86 4.47 3.54
CA THR A 64 16.29 4.47 3.14
C THR A 64 16.91 5.86 3.07
N CYS A 65 16.15 6.93 3.35
CA CYS A 65 16.67 8.28 3.28
C CYS A 65 17.72 8.55 4.38
N PRO A 66 18.70 9.44 4.13
CA PRO A 66 19.75 9.76 5.10
C PRO A 66 19.19 10.19 6.46
N HIS A 67 18.06 10.90 6.47
CA HIS A 67 17.47 11.37 7.72
C HIS A 67 17.02 10.23 8.64
N HIS A 68 16.40 9.20 8.06
CA HIS A 68 15.96 8.03 8.82
C HIS A 68 17.13 7.10 9.13
N VAL A 69 18.02 6.83 8.17
CA VAL A 69 19.20 5.95 8.38
C VAL A 69 20.11 6.45 9.51
N HIS A 70 20.32 7.76 9.63
CA HIS A 70 21.25 8.30 10.64
C HIS A 70 20.60 8.56 12.00
N ARG A 71 19.27 8.73 12.06
CA ARG A 71 18.58 9.18 13.29
C ARG A 71 17.43 8.28 13.74
N SER A 72 17.10 7.26 12.96
CA SER A 72 15.88 6.44 13.12
C SER A 72 14.62 7.29 13.32
N ALA A 73 14.62 8.50 12.75
CA ALA A 73 13.58 9.48 12.94
C ALA A 73 12.51 9.35 11.86
N PHE A 74 11.28 9.68 12.21
CA PHE A 74 10.19 9.80 11.26
C PHE A 74 10.55 10.88 10.24
N CYS A 75 10.52 10.52 8.94
CA CYS A 75 10.94 11.41 7.88
C CYS A 75 9.75 11.77 7.00
N LYS A 76 9.86 12.90 6.30
CA LYS A 76 8.79 13.39 5.41
C LYS A 76 8.33 12.36 4.37
N HIS A 77 9.21 11.46 3.95
CA HIS A 77 8.90 10.41 2.99
C HIS A 77 7.92 9.40 3.57
N MET A 78 8.12 9.01 4.84
CA MET A 78 7.22 8.13 5.57
C MET A 78 5.84 8.80 5.71
N THR A 79 5.81 10.07 6.12
CA THR A 79 4.55 10.84 6.19
C THR A 79 3.85 10.94 4.84
N ALA A 80 4.59 11.15 3.75
CA ALA A 80 4.01 11.26 2.41
C ALA A 80 3.38 9.93 1.95
N VAL A 81 4.04 8.81 2.21
CA VAL A 81 3.52 7.47 1.89
C VAL A 81 2.30 7.12 2.74
N GLU A 82 2.33 7.43 4.04
CA GLU A 82 1.17 7.23 4.93
C GLU A 82 -0.04 8.04 4.47
N ASN A 83 0.14 9.34 4.18
CA ASN A 83 -0.95 10.16 3.65
C ASN A 83 -1.50 9.61 2.33
N ALA A 84 -0.64 9.15 1.42
CA ALA A 84 -1.06 8.58 0.14
C ALA A 84 -1.82 7.25 0.33
N THR A 85 -1.46 6.47 1.35
CA THR A 85 -2.13 5.21 1.68
C THR A 85 -3.47 5.46 2.36
N ASP A 86 -3.53 6.42 3.31
CA ASP A 86 -4.75 6.80 4.04
C ASP A 86 -5.80 7.43 3.13
N ASP A 87 -5.38 8.25 2.15
CA ASP A 87 -6.27 8.85 1.14
C ASP A 87 -6.66 7.87 0.01
N GLY A 88 -6.09 6.65 0.00
CA GLY A 88 -6.33 5.64 -1.03
C GLY A 88 -5.67 5.93 -2.39
N THR A 89 -4.84 6.97 -2.48
CA THR A 89 -4.04 7.29 -3.68
C THR A 89 -3.00 6.19 -3.97
N LEU A 90 -2.55 5.46 -2.94
CA LEU A 90 -1.55 4.41 -3.03
C LEU A 90 -2.04 3.14 -2.30
N THR A 91 -2.11 2.01 -3.00
CA THR A 91 -2.46 0.71 -2.43
C THR A 91 -1.20 -0.10 -2.11
N ALA A 92 -0.63 0.10 -0.93
CA ALA A 92 0.66 -0.50 -0.56
C ALA A 92 0.64 -2.03 -0.50
N PHE A 93 -0.52 -2.58 -0.21
CA PHE A 93 -0.79 -4.00 -0.20
C PHE A 93 -1.95 -4.23 -1.16
N PRO A 94 -1.77 -5.01 -2.25
CA PRO A 94 -2.91 -5.49 -3.00
C PRO A 94 -3.71 -6.37 -2.04
N SER A 95 -4.86 -5.86 -1.60
CA SER A 95 -5.81 -6.70 -0.90
C SER A 95 -6.34 -7.69 -1.94
N ASP A 96 -6.31 -8.99 -1.68
CA ASP A 96 -6.95 -10.01 -2.54
C ASP A 96 -8.48 -9.82 -2.69
N ASP A 97 -9.03 -8.71 -2.18
CA ASP A 97 -10.33 -8.18 -2.57
C ASP A 97 -10.19 -7.40 -3.89
N GLU A 98 -9.81 -8.12 -4.93
CA GLU A 98 -10.21 -7.79 -6.29
C GLU A 98 -11.76 -7.93 -6.29
N THR A 99 -12.47 -6.92 -5.78
CA THR A 99 -13.86 -6.71 -6.17
C THR A 99 -13.80 -6.26 -7.62
N ASP A 100 -13.68 -7.27 -8.48
CA ASP A 100 -14.02 -7.26 -9.88
C ASP A 100 -15.49 -6.81 -9.97
N GLU A 101 -15.73 -5.51 -9.85
CA GLU A 101 -16.96 -4.88 -10.34
C GLU A 101 -16.85 -4.76 -11.87
N ASP A 102 -16.54 -5.87 -12.54
CA ASP A 102 -17.01 -6.08 -13.89
C ASP A 102 -18.45 -6.57 -13.78
N ASP A 103 -19.33 -5.57 -13.75
CA ASP A 103 -20.73 -5.68 -14.16
C ASP A 103 -20.78 -6.20 -15.61
N THR A 104 -20.45 -7.48 -15.81
CA THR A 104 -20.89 -8.23 -16.97
C THR A 104 -21.50 -9.54 -16.49
N GLU A 105 -22.82 -9.55 -16.48
CA GLU A 105 -23.66 -10.70 -16.79
C GLU A 105 -22.87 -11.91 -17.34
N SER A 106 -22.43 -12.78 -16.44
CA SER A 106 -22.02 -14.15 -16.74
C SER A 106 -22.46 -15.00 -15.55
N ALA A 107 -23.78 -15.04 -15.38
CA ALA A 107 -24.50 -15.86 -14.40
C ALA A 107 -24.43 -17.36 -14.73
N GLU A 108 -23.38 -17.83 -15.39
CA GLU A 108 -23.16 -19.21 -15.74
C GLU A 108 -21.81 -19.65 -15.17
N CYS A 109 -21.86 -20.57 -14.21
CA CYS A 109 -20.66 -21.26 -13.74
C CYS A 109 -20.07 -22.06 -14.92
N ASP A 110 -19.12 -21.45 -15.63
CA ASP A 110 -18.37 -22.02 -16.75
C ASP A 110 -17.41 -23.11 -16.22
N CYS A 111 -17.99 -24.27 -15.90
CA CYS A 111 -17.27 -25.46 -15.47
C CYS A 111 -16.87 -26.33 -16.67
N ASP A 112 -16.69 -25.72 -17.84
CA ASP A 112 -16.41 -26.44 -19.08
C ASP A 112 -15.05 -27.13 -18.99
N GLY A 113 -15.01 -28.42 -19.35
CA GLY A 113 -13.82 -29.27 -19.20
C GLY A 113 -13.76 -30.18 -17.96
N LEU A 114 -14.70 -30.09 -17.02
CA LEU A 114 -14.74 -30.97 -15.82
C LEU A 114 -15.58 -32.26 -16.00
N ASN A 115 -15.84 -32.70 -17.23
CA ASN A 115 -16.56 -33.95 -17.55
C ASN A 115 -17.87 -34.13 -16.74
N GLY A 116 -18.64 -33.05 -16.56
CA GLY A 116 -19.89 -33.05 -15.81
C GLY A 116 -19.76 -32.87 -14.29
N PHE A 117 -18.56 -32.68 -13.74
CA PHE A 117 -18.36 -32.32 -12.34
C PHE A 117 -18.40 -30.80 -12.12
N PRO A 118 -19.07 -30.32 -11.05
CA PRO A 118 -19.05 -28.90 -10.70
C PRO A 118 -17.68 -28.46 -10.20
N CYS A 119 -17.30 -27.21 -10.48
CA CYS A 119 -16.06 -26.62 -9.99
C CYS A 119 -16.05 -26.52 -8.46
N TRP A 120 -14.89 -26.71 -7.82
CA TRP A 120 -14.79 -26.63 -6.35
C TRP A 120 -15.19 -25.27 -5.76
N PRO A 121 -14.85 -24.12 -6.39
CA PRO A 121 -15.40 -22.83 -5.98
C PRO A 121 -16.93 -22.78 -5.98
N CYS A 122 -17.58 -23.45 -6.95
CA CYS A 122 -19.03 -23.51 -7.13
C CYS A 122 -19.71 -24.33 -6.02
N VAL A 123 -19.09 -25.44 -5.62
CA VAL A 123 -19.61 -26.31 -4.55
C VAL A 123 -19.44 -25.65 -3.19
N ARG A 124 -18.28 -25.04 -2.94
CA ARG A 124 -17.99 -24.33 -1.69
C ARG A 124 -18.95 -23.16 -1.47
N THR A 125 -19.29 -22.43 -2.53
CA THR A 125 -20.21 -21.28 -2.46
C THR A 125 -21.69 -21.68 -2.48
N GLY A 126 -22.01 -22.98 -2.55
CA GLY A 126 -23.38 -23.49 -2.54
C GLY A 126 -24.14 -23.29 -3.86
N ARG A 127 -23.45 -22.92 -4.94
CA ARG A 127 -24.07 -22.66 -6.26
C ARG A 127 -24.31 -23.95 -7.07
N LYS A 128 -23.58 -25.03 -6.80
CA LYS A 128 -23.78 -26.36 -7.39
C LYS A 128 -23.60 -27.46 -6.34
N GLU A 129 -24.48 -28.45 -6.35
CA GLU A 129 -24.38 -29.66 -5.52
C GLU A 129 -23.57 -30.75 -6.23
N LEU A 130 -22.78 -31.51 -5.47
CA LEU A 130 -22.03 -32.65 -6.01
C LEU A 130 -23.02 -33.80 -6.25
N PRO A 131 -23.04 -34.40 -7.47
CA PRO A 131 -23.77 -35.64 -7.68
C PRO A 131 -23.15 -36.75 -6.82
N ASN A 132 -24.00 -37.59 -6.21
CA ASN A 132 -23.58 -38.70 -5.33
C ASN A 132 -22.84 -39.79 -6.10
#